data_AF-L8LWA3-F1
#
_entry.id   AF-L8LWA3-F1
#
_cell.length_a   1.000
_cell.length_b   1.000
_cell.length_c   1.000
_cell.angle_alpha   90.00
_cell.angle_beta   90.00
_cell.angle_gamma   90.00
#
_symmetry.space_group_name_H-M   'P 1'
#
loop_
_entity.id
_entity.type
_entity.pdbx_description
1 polymer ?
#
loop_
_entity_poly.entity_id
_entity_poly.type
_entity_poly.pdbx_seq_one_letter_code
_entity_poly.pdbx_strand_id
1 'polypeptide(L)' 'MNDELPKLLSEKINQGVHKAIAEAIEKHRKLGQSVAIWQDNQVVILPPEKIPNLETKTNESRTITSNINKI' A
#
# COMPACT_ATOMS: atom_id res chain seq x y z
N MET A 1 21.95 14.67 18.34
CA MET A 1 21.37 14.31 17.03
C MET A 1 21.90 12.94 16.65
N ASN A 2 21.13 11.86 16.88
CA ASN A 2 21.47 10.48 16.46
C ASN A 2 20.22 9.66 16.06
N ASP A 3 19.08 10.33 15.87
CA ASP A 3 17.79 9.68 15.59
C ASP A 3 17.57 9.35 14.10
N GLU A 4 18.52 9.71 13.22
CA GLU A 4 18.41 9.48 11.78
C GLU A 4 18.61 8.01 11.39
N LEU A 5 19.48 7.28 12.10
CA LEU A 5 19.74 5.86 11.85
C LEU A 5 18.50 4.99 12.15
N PRO A 6 17.84 5.11 13.32
CA PRO A 6 16.58 4.43 13.59
C PRO A 6 15.47 4.75 12.57
N LYS A 7 15.35 6.02 12.16
CA LYS A 7 14.34 6.45 11.18
C LYS A 7 14.55 5.81 9.82
N LEU A 8 15.78 5.84 9.30
CA LEU A 8 16.10 5.24 8.01
C LEU A 8 15.88 3.72 8.00
N LEU A 9 16.19 3.04 9.11
CA LEU A 9 15.94 1.61 9.25
C LEU A 9 14.45 1.29 9.24
N SER A 10 13.64 2.05 9.99
CA SER A 10 12.19 1.91 10.00
C SER A 10 11.60 2.12 8.60
N GLU A 11 12.07 3.12 7.86
CA GLU A 11 11.62 3.37 6.48
C GLU A 11 11.90 2.19 5.55
N LYS A 12 13.10 1.60 5.61
CA LYS A 12 13.46 0.42 4.80
C LYS A 12 12.60 -0.80 5.16
N ILE A 13 12.34 -1.03 6.45
CA ILE A 13 11.49 -2.12 6.90
C ILE A 13 10.05 -1.91 6.38
N ASN A 14 9.51 -0.70 6.53
CA ASN A 14 8.18 -0.37 6.06
C ASN A 14 8.03 -0.57 4.54
N GLN A 15 9.04 -0.19 3.75
CA GLN A 15 9.05 -0.43 2.30
C GLN A 15 9.01 -1.92 1.96
N GLY A 16 9.83 -2.73 2.64
CA GLY A 16 9.85 -4.18 2.45
C GLY A 16 8.51 -4.84 2.81
N VAL A 17 7.93 -4.43 3.94
CA VAL A 17 6.63 -4.94 4.39
C VAL A 17 5.52 -4.56 3.41
N HIS A 18 5.43 -3.29 2.99
CA HIS A 18 4.43 -2.87 2.00
C HIS A 18 4.55 -3.64 0.69
N LYS A 19 5.78 -3.86 0.21
CA LYS A 19 6.02 -4.64 -1.01
C LYS A 19 5.53 -6.09 -0.87
N ALA A 20 5.88 -6.76 0.22
CA ALA A 20 5.46 -8.14 0.46
C ALA A 20 3.93 -8.28 0.58
N ILE A 21 3.28 -7.34 1.26
CA ILE A 21 1.81 -7.30 1.37
C ILE A 21 1.17 -7.10 -0.01
N ALA A 22 1.67 -6.14 -0.80
CA ALA A 22 1.16 -5.88 -2.15
C ALA A 22 1.28 -7.12 -3.06
N GLU A 23 2.42 -7.79 -3.05
CA GLU A 23 2.65 -9.01 -3.82
C GLU A 23 1.72 -10.16 -3.40
N ALA A 24 1.50 -10.33 -2.09
CA ALA A 24 0.59 -11.35 -1.56
C ALA A 24 -0.87 -11.09 -1.99
N ILE A 25 -1.35 -9.84 -1.84
CA ILE A 25 -2.70 -9.45 -2.24
C ILE A 25 -2.90 -9.68 -3.75
N GLU A 26 -1.93 -9.28 -4.57
CA GLU A 26 -2.00 -9.43 -6.02
C GLU A 26 -2.00 -10.92 -6.44
N LYS A 27 -1.24 -11.77 -5.75
CA LYS A 27 -1.27 -13.22 -5.94
C LYS A 27 -2.67 -13.79 -5.65
N HIS A 28 -3.28 -13.42 -4.52
CA HIS A 28 -4.63 -13.86 -4.18
C HIS A 28 -5.66 -13.40 -5.22
N ARG A 29 -5.58 -12.15 -5.68
CA ARG A 29 -6.43 -11.62 -6.76
C ARG A 29 -6.31 -12.44 -8.04
N LYS A 30 -5.08 -12.71 -8.50
CA LYS A 30 -4.80 -13.49 -9.72
C LYS A 30 -5.27 -14.95 -9.61
N LEU A 31 -5.23 -15.53 -8.42
CA LEU A 31 -5.68 -16.89 -8.16
C LEU A 31 -7.19 -17.02 -7.89
N GLY A 32 -7.95 -15.91 -7.88
CA GLY A 32 -9.37 -15.93 -7.54
C GLY A 32 -9.64 -16.28 -6.08
N GLN A 33 -8.71 -15.94 -5.19
CA GLN A 33 -8.79 -16.23 -3.76
C GLN A 33 -9.22 -14.98 -2.98
N SER A 34 -10.09 -15.18 -1.99
CA SER A 34 -10.52 -14.12 -1.08
C SER A 34 -9.43 -13.78 -0.06
N VAL A 35 -9.49 -12.57 0.49
CA VAL A 35 -8.63 -12.11 1.59
C VAL A 35 -9.49 -11.65 2.76
N ALA A 36 -9.05 -11.91 3.98
CA ALA A 36 -9.68 -11.35 5.18
C ALA A 36 -9.01 -10.02 5.53
N ILE A 37 -9.80 -8.98 5.75
CA ILE A 37 -9.34 -7.66 6.17
C ILE A 37 -10.01 -7.26 7.47
N TRP A 38 -9.33 -6.44 8.27
CA TRP A 38 -9.95 -5.72 9.36
C TRP A 38 -10.50 -4.40 8.84
N GLN A 39 -11.81 -4.22 8.90
CA GLN A 39 -12.49 -3.01 8.45
C GLN A 39 -13.67 -2.74 9.39
N ASP A 40 -13.88 -1.48 9.76
CA ASP A 40 -15.03 -1.05 10.57
C ASP A 40 -15.18 -1.88 11.87
N ASN A 41 -14.06 -2.11 12.57
CA ASN A 41 -13.98 -2.88 13.82
C ASN A 41 -14.37 -4.37 13.71
N GLN A 42 -14.37 -4.95 12.51
CA GLN A 42 -14.68 -6.35 12.29
C GLN A 42 -13.81 -6.98 11.20
N VAL A 43 -13.77 -8.33 11.18
CA VAL A 43 -13.17 -9.08 10.07
C VAL A 43 -14.17 -9.15 8.93
N VAL A 44 -13.77 -8.67 7.75
CA VAL A 44 -14.54 -8.72 6.51
C VAL A 44 -13.79 -9.57 5.49
N ILE A 45 -14.50 -10.48 4.81
CA ILE A 45 -13.93 -11.25 3.70
C ILE A 45 -14.14 -10.46 2.41
N LEU A 46 -13.03 -10.04 1.80
CA LEU A 46 -13.02 -9.37 0.50
C LEU A 46 -12.83 -10.43 -0.60
N PRO A 47 -13.83 -10.62 -1.47
CA PRO A 47 -13.72 -11.58 -2.57
C PRO A 47 -12.79 -11.03 -3.68
N PRO A 48 -12.20 -11.89 -4.52
CA PRO A 48 -11.13 -11.53 -5.45
C PRO A 48 -11.51 -10.41 -6.43
N GLU A 49 -12.76 -10.35 -6.87
CA GLU A 49 -13.28 -9.33 -7.78
C GLU A 49 -13.35 -7.92 -7.16
N LYS A 50 -13.31 -7.81 -5.83
CA LYS A 50 -13.27 -6.54 -5.11
C LYS A 50 -11.86 -6.14 -4.68
N ILE A 51 -10.86 -6.98 -4.93
CA ILE A 51 -9.45 -6.64 -4.67
C ILE A 51 -8.98 -5.70 -5.80
N PRO A 52 -8.58 -4.45 -5.49
CA PRO A 52 -8.16 -3.49 -6.51
C PRO A 52 -6.87 -3.95 -7.19
N ASN A 53 -6.77 -3.72 -8.50
CA ASN A 53 -5.51 -3.91 -9.21
C ASN A 53 -4.51 -2.83 -8.75
N LEU A 54 -3.42 -3.26 -8.09
CA LEU A 54 -2.41 -2.35 -7.56
C LEU A 54 -1.57 -1.69 -8.66
N GLU A 55 -1.57 -2.23 -9.89
CA GLU A 55 -0.86 -1.62 -11.03
C GLU A 55 -1.56 -0.36 -11.56
N THR A 56 -2.85 -0.15 -11.29
CA THR A 56 -3.60 1.00 -11.83
C THR A 56 -3.67 2.20 -10.90
N LYS A 57 -3.20 2.10 -9.65
CA LYS A 57 -3.32 3.17 -8.63
C LYS A 57 -2.04 3.97 -8.34
N THR A 58 -1.08 4.02 -9.27
CA THR A 58 0.16 4.80 -9.06
C THR A 58 0.06 6.26 -9.52
N ASN A 59 -1.08 6.67 -10.10
CA ASN A 59 -1.18 7.92 -10.86
C ASN A 59 -1.95 9.05 -10.14
N GLU A 60 -2.67 8.77 -9.06
CA GLU A 60 -3.63 9.73 -8.50
C GLU A 60 -3.15 10.49 -7.26
N SER A 61 -2.03 10.09 -6.64
CA SER A 61 -1.54 10.73 -5.40
C SER A 61 -0.32 11.66 -5.57
N ARG A 62 0.11 11.99 -6.80
CA ARG A 62 1.29 12.87 -7.03
C ARG A 62 0.99 14.28 -7.57
N THR A 63 -0.27 14.65 -7.82
CA THR A 63 -0.58 15.92 -8.50
C THR A 63 -0.83 17.12 -7.57
N ILE A 64 -0.81 16.96 -6.24
CA ILE A 64 -1.21 18.07 -5.34
C ILE A 64 -0.05 18.95 -4.81
N THR A 65 1.22 18.69 -5.17
CA THR A 65 2.35 19.46 -4.59
C THR A 65 3.40 19.95 -5.58
N SER A 66 3.02 20.38 -6.80
CA SER A 66 3.99 20.99 -7.74
C SER A 66 3.60 22.37 -8.28
N ASN A 67 2.61 23.06 -7.69
CA ASN A 67 2.18 24.38 -8.21
C ASN A 67 2.40 25.56 -7.25
N ILE A 68 3.22 25.45 -6.20
CA ILE A 68 3.45 26.56 -5.26
C ILE A 68 4.68 27.44 -5.54
N ASN A 69 5.48 27.18 -6.58
CA ASN A 69 6.66 28.02 -6.90
C ASN A 69 6.64 28.55 -8.34
N LYS A 70 5.63 29.36 -8.68
CA LYS A 70 5.70 30.27 -9.82
C LYS A 70 4.97 31.58 -9.52
N ILE A 71 5.55 32.41 -8.66
CA ILE A 71 5.39 33.86 -8.65
C ILE A 71 6.73 34.45 -8.21
#